data_AF-A0A9B0U964-F1
#
_entry.id   AF-A0A9B0U964-F1
#
_cell.length_a   1.000
_cell.length_b   1.000
_cell.length_c   1.000
_cell.angle_alpha   90.00
_cell.angle_beta   90.00
_cell.angle_gamma   90.00
#
_symmetry.space_group_name_H-M   'P 1'
#
loop_
_entity.id
_entity.type
_entity.pdbx_description
1 polymer ?
#
loop_
_entity_poly.entity_id
_entity_poly.type
_entity_poly.pdbx_seq_one_letter_code
_entity_poly.pdbx_strand_id
1 'polypeptide(L)'
;MACLLQAHHRASVGVFLLALWGVVGGGKLLVIPLDGSHWLSMKEVVEHLSNRGHDIVVLVPDVNLFLSDSKYYTRRTYAVPYSQDEMKDRFHTFGNSIFAESSFLMKPLMEYRNVMLLGDMYLTNCESLLKDSETLRFLRESKFDAIFTDPALICNMILAEYLDLPSVYFFRGYPGALEQMSSGSPNPVSYIPRDYTQFTDQMTFCQRVINFLVNLLEVPIIKFINSKFKDIASDLLKRDVDLVTLGQKGSIHLLRYDFVFQYPKPIMPNMVFIGGTNCNKRGHLTQVGGLTYL
;
A
#
# COMPACT_ATOMS: atom_id res chain seq x y z
N MET A 1 -53.18 0.69 -54.33
CA MET A 1 -52.81 1.76 -53.37
C MET A 1 -52.37 1.04 -52.09
N ALA A 2 -51.07 0.85 -51.85
CA ALA A 2 -50.13 1.83 -51.23
C ALA A 2 -50.66 2.26 -49.84
N CYS A 3 -50.01 2.11 -48.68
CA CYS A 3 -48.62 1.93 -48.25
C CYS A 3 -48.68 1.28 -46.83
N LEU A 4 -47.94 0.22 -46.47
CA LEU A 4 -46.60 0.25 -45.88
C LEU A 4 -46.30 1.48 -45.01
N LEU A 5 -46.14 1.29 -43.69
CA LEU A 5 -44.94 1.73 -42.95
C LEU A 5 -44.99 1.22 -41.51
N GLN A 6 -44.32 0.08 -41.31
CA GLN A 6 -43.75 -0.29 -40.01
C GLN A 6 -42.89 0.87 -39.50
N ALA A 7 -43.26 1.42 -38.36
CA ALA A 7 -42.43 2.37 -37.64
C ALA A 7 -41.23 1.63 -37.03
N HIS A 8 -40.18 1.44 -37.84
CA HIS A 8 -38.87 1.12 -37.32
C HIS A 8 -38.36 2.33 -36.54
N HIS A 9 -38.37 2.22 -35.20
CA HIS A 9 -37.53 3.05 -34.34
C HIS A 9 -36.06 2.75 -34.65
N ARG A 10 -35.53 3.37 -35.71
CA ARG A 10 -34.09 3.52 -35.90
C ARG A 10 -33.63 4.58 -34.92
N ALA A 11 -33.44 4.20 -33.65
CA ALA A 11 -32.58 4.98 -32.78
C ALA A 11 -31.24 5.11 -33.51
N SER A 12 -30.87 6.33 -33.89
CA SER A 12 -29.63 6.59 -34.60
C SER A 12 -28.48 5.98 -33.79
N VAL A 13 -27.59 5.25 -34.46
CA VAL A 13 -26.35 4.73 -33.86
C VAL A 13 -25.60 5.85 -33.12
N GLY A 14 -25.72 7.10 -33.58
CA GLY A 14 -25.18 8.28 -32.90
C GLY A 14 -25.79 8.55 -31.51
N VAL A 15 -27.08 8.31 -31.29
CA VAL A 15 -27.73 8.46 -29.97
C VAL A 15 -27.28 7.37 -29.01
N PHE A 16 -27.09 6.14 -29.51
CA PHE A 16 -26.51 5.05 -28.72
C PHE A 16 -25.04 5.30 -28.36
N LEU A 17 -24.24 5.79 -29.30
CA LEU A 17 -22.84 6.15 -29.06
C LEU A 17 -22.71 7.36 -28.12
N LEU A 18 -23.61 8.34 -28.21
CA LEU A 18 -23.69 9.47 -27.26
C LEU A 18 -24.11 9.04 -25.86
N ALA A 19 -25.02 8.05 -25.73
CA ALA A 19 -25.39 7.46 -24.45
C ALA A 19 -24.27 6.62 -23.81
N LEU A 20 -23.37 6.07 -24.64
CA LEU A 20 -22.17 5.34 -24.19
C LEU A 20 -20.96 6.27 -23.97
N TRP A 21 -20.98 7.50 -24.49
CA TRP A 21 -20.02 8.58 -24.22
C TRP A 21 -20.18 9.11 -22.78
N GLY A 22 -19.75 8.29 -21.82
CA GLY A 22 -19.87 8.58 -20.39
C GLY A 22 -19.99 7.33 -19.54
N VAL A 23 -20.35 6.18 -20.13
CA VAL A 23 -20.26 4.88 -19.48
C VAL A 23 -18.83 4.37 -19.62
N VAL A 24 -17.92 4.93 -18.81
CA VAL A 24 -16.61 4.31 -18.62
C VAL A 24 -16.85 3.08 -17.75
N GLY A 25 -16.71 1.89 -18.33
CA GLY A 25 -16.72 0.65 -17.53
C GLY A 25 -15.56 0.68 -16.53
N GLY A 26 -15.84 0.44 -15.26
CA GLY A 26 -14.77 0.29 -14.27
C GLY A 26 -14.04 -1.03 -14.47
N GLY A 27 -12.72 -1.01 -14.31
CA GLY A 27 -11.90 -2.23 -14.32
C GLY A 27 -12.12 -3.08 -13.06
N LYS A 28 -11.76 -4.36 -13.15
CA LYS A 28 -11.78 -5.32 -12.05
C LYS A 28 -10.47 -5.25 -11.26
N LEU A 29 -10.54 -4.84 -10.01
CA LEU A 29 -9.39 -4.59 -9.14
C LEU A 29 -9.22 -5.67 -8.08
N LEU A 30 -8.01 -6.20 -7.96
CA LEU A 30 -7.59 -6.98 -6.81
C LEU A 30 -7.05 -6.03 -5.75
N VAL A 31 -7.66 -5.99 -4.58
CA VAL A 31 -7.23 -5.15 -3.47
C VAL A 31 -6.56 -6.02 -2.41
N ILE A 32 -5.32 -5.71 -2.07
CA ILE A 32 -4.57 -6.41 -1.01
C ILE A 32 -4.05 -5.39 0.00
N PRO A 33 -4.77 -5.15 1.11
CA PRO A 33 -4.38 -4.18 2.10
C PRO A 33 -3.44 -4.78 3.15
N LEU A 34 -2.72 -3.92 3.89
CA LEU A 34 -2.30 -4.25 5.24
C LEU A 34 -3.47 -3.98 6.20
N ASP A 35 -3.56 -4.77 7.25
CA ASP A 35 -4.57 -4.58 8.28
C ASP A 35 -4.30 -3.31 9.13
N GLY A 36 -5.20 -3.02 10.07
CA GLY A 36 -5.02 -1.91 10.98
C GLY A 36 -5.30 -0.55 10.32
N SER A 37 -4.45 0.44 10.63
CA SER A 37 -4.57 1.81 10.12
C SER A 37 -4.40 1.92 8.59
N HIS A 38 -3.72 0.95 7.97
CA HIS A 38 -3.53 0.87 6.53
C HIS A 38 -4.85 0.60 5.83
N TRP A 39 -5.58 -0.44 6.25
CA TRP A 39 -6.92 -0.72 5.74
C TRP A 39 -7.90 0.43 5.98
N LEU A 40 -7.92 1.02 7.17
CA LEU A 40 -8.82 2.14 7.47
C LEU A 40 -8.65 3.30 6.49
N SER A 41 -7.41 3.63 6.11
CA SER A 41 -7.15 4.68 5.10
C SER A 41 -7.49 4.22 3.68
N MET A 42 -7.24 2.96 3.36
CA MET A 42 -7.44 2.40 2.02
C MET A 42 -8.91 2.18 1.69
N LYS A 43 -9.71 1.84 2.71
CA LYS A 43 -11.14 1.57 2.62
C LYS A 43 -11.89 2.71 1.94
N GLU A 44 -11.65 3.96 2.32
CA GLU A 44 -12.34 5.11 1.72
C GLU A 44 -12.08 5.22 0.22
N VAL A 45 -10.84 4.95 -0.21
CA VAL A 45 -10.47 4.94 -1.63
C VAL A 45 -11.13 3.78 -2.36
N VAL A 46 -11.15 2.59 -1.75
CA VAL A 46 -11.82 1.39 -2.29
C VAL A 46 -13.32 1.64 -2.49
N GLU A 47 -14.00 2.20 -1.50
CA GLU A 47 -15.43 2.53 -1.61
C GLU A 47 -15.69 3.57 -2.71
N HIS A 48 -14.80 4.55 -2.86
CA HIS A 48 -14.90 5.55 -3.91
C HIS A 48 -14.67 4.97 -5.32
N LEU A 49 -13.73 4.03 -5.46
CA LEU A 49 -13.50 3.30 -6.71
C LEU A 49 -14.71 2.41 -7.06
N SER A 50 -15.28 1.71 -6.08
CA SER A 50 -16.51 0.93 -6.25
C SER A 50 -17.67 1.80 -6.74
N ASN A 51 -17.88 2.97 -6.15
CA ASN A 51 -18.90 3.93 -6.59
C ASN A 51 -18.67 4.48 -8.01
N ARG A 52 -17.45 4.37 -8.53
CA ARG A 52 -17.12 4.70 -9.93
C ARG A 52 -17.27 3.51 -10.88
N GLY A 53 -17.81 2.39 -10.41
CA GLY A 53 -18.14 1.23 -11.23
C GLY A 53 -17.03 0.17 -11.33
N HIS A 54 -15.97 0.27 -10.53
CA HIS A 54 -14.95 -0.80 -10.46
C HIS A 54 -15.51 -2.03 -9.75
N ASP A 55 -15.27 -3.21 -10.32
CA ASP A 55 -15.51 -4.50 -9.66
C ASP A 55 -14.33 -4.80 -8.73
N ILE A 56 -14.56 -4.94 -7.43
CA ILE A 56 -13.49 -5.00 -6.45
C ILE A 56 -13.54 -6.32 -5.68
N VAL A 57 -12.41 -7.02 -5.65
CA VAL A 57 -12.18 -8.16 -4.76
C VAL A 57 -11.09 -7.80 -3.76
N VAL A 58 -11.42 -7.85 -2.47
CA VAL A 58 -10.47 -7.64 -1.38
C VAL A 58 -9.99 -9.00 -0.88
N LEU A 59 -8.69 -9.28 -1.04
CA LEU A 59 -8.03 -10.51 -0.60
C LEU A 59 -7.32 -10.30 0.74
N VAL A 60 -7.71 -11.06 1.76
CA VAL A 60 -7.22 -10.89 3.13
C VAL A 60 -7.11 -12.23 3.85
N PRO A 61 -6.31 -12.36 4.92
CA PRO A 61 -6.37 -13.52 5.79
C PRO A 61 -7.76 -13.65 6.44
N ASP A 62 -8.18 -14.88 6.74
CA ASP A 62 -9.43 -15.16 7.47
C ASP A 62 -9.42 -14.58 8.89
N VAL A 63 -8.25 -14.51 9.53
CA VAL A 63 -8.01 -13.77 10.76
C VAL A 63 -7.54 -12.35 10.43
N ASN A 64 -8.31 -11.32 10.81
CA ASN A 64 -8.00 -9.91 10.54
C ASN A 64 -8.59 -8.99 11.62
N LEU A 65 -8.15 -7.73 11.72
CA LEU A 65 -8.58 -6.77 12.74
C LEU A 65 -9.87 -6.05 12.34
N PHE A 66 -9.90 -5.44 11.14
CA PHE A 66 -10.93 -4.46 10.77
C PHE A 66 -11.68 -4.78 9.47
N LEU A 67 -11.38 -5.89 8.81
CA LEU A 67 -11.94 -6.23 7.50
C LEU A 67 -13.25 -7.02 7.62
N SER A 68 -14.37 -6.31 7.45
CA SER A 68 -15.71 -6.86 7.43
C SER A 68 -16.27 -7.02 6.01
N ASP A 69 -17.42 -7.66 5.89
CA ASP A 69 -18.22 -7.63 4.65
C ASP A 69 -18.71 -6.21 4.35
N SER A 70 -18.92 -5.93 3.07
CA SER A 70 -19.34 -4.63 2.56
C SER A 70 -20.07 -4.78 1.23
N LYS A 71 -20.94 -3.83 0.89
CA LYS A 71 -21.55 -3.76 -0.44
C LYS A 71 -20.61 -3.25 -1.54
N TYR A 72 -19.47 -2.68 -1.16
CA TYR A 72 -18.53 -2.02 -2.08
C TYR A 72 -17.48 -2.97 -2.67
N TYR A 73 -17.31 -4.16 -2.11
CA TYR A 73 -16.33 -5.14 -2.57
C TYR A 73 -16.77 -6.55 -2.20
N THR A 74 -16.26 -7.53 -2.96
CA THR A 74 -16.34 -8.93 -2.59
C THR A 74 -15.12 -9.28 -1.73
N ARG A 75 -15.32 -9.90 -0.57
CA ARG A 75 -14.24 -10.36 0.29
C ARG A 75 -13.84 -11.79 -0.07
N ARG A 76 -12.54 -12.03 -0.28
CA ARG A 76 -11.95 -13.37 -0.45
C ARG A 76 -10.95 -13.59 0.68
N THR A 77 -11.06 -14.73 1.35
CA THR A 77 -10.18 -15.08 2.47
C THR A 77 -9.33 -16.30 2.17
N TYR A 78 -8.19 -16.40 2.85
CA TYR A 78 -7.34 -17.59 2.89
C TYR A 78 -6.93 -17.87 4.34
N ALA A 79 -6.70 -19.14 4.66
CA ALA A 79 -6.45 -19.57 6.04
C ALA A 79 -5.03 -19.23 6.52
N VAL A 80 -4.91 -18.79 7.78
CA VAL A 80 -3.63 -18.57 8.45
C VAL A 80 -3.48 -19.41 9.73
N PRO A 81 -2.24 -19.79 10.13
CA PRO A 81 -2.00 -20.76 11.19
C PRO A 81 -1.91 -20.11 12.58
N TYR A 82 -2.75 -19.13 12.88
CA TYR A 82 -2.79 -18.46 14.19
C TYR A 82 -4.21 -18.00 14.51
N SER A 83 -4.49 -17.74 15.79
CA SER A 83 -5.81 -17.33 16.25
C SER A 83 -6.00 -15.81 16.21
N GLN A 84 -7.25 -15.37 16.29
CA GLN A 84 -7.58 -13.95 16.44
C GLN A 84 -6.97 -13.32 17.69
N ASP A 85 -6.89 -14.07 18.79
CA ASP A 85 -6.32 -13.57 20.04
C ASP A 85 -4.80 -13.44 19.94
N GLU A 86 -4.13 -14.38 19.26
CA GLU A 86 -2.69 -14.27 18.99
C GLU A 86 -2.37 -13.05 18.13
N MET A 87 -3.16 -12.80 17.07
CA MET A 87 -3.01 -11.59 16.25
C MET A 87 -3.16 -10.34 17.12
N LYS A 88 -4.23 -10.26 17.92
CA LYS A 88 -4.47 -9.09 18.79
C LYS A 88 -3.32 -8.88 19.77
N ASP A 89 -2.81 -9.93 20.39
CA ASP A 89 -1.68 -9.86 21.32
C ASP A 89 -0.41 -9.32 20.65
N ARG A 90 -0.10 -9.77 19.43
CA ARG A 90 1.03 -9.24 18.63
C ARG A 90 0.87 -7.74 18.36
N PHE A 91 -0.33 -7.30 17.94
CA PHE A 91 -0.59 -5.87 17.71
C PHE A 91 -0.57 -5.03 19.00
N HIS A 92 -1.10 -5.55 20.11
CA HIS A 92 -1.04 -4.88 21.40
C HIS A 92 0.41 -4.76 21.90
N THR A 93 1.19 -5.84 21.79
CA THR A 93 2.60 -5.85 22.16
C THR A 93 3.40 -4.84 21.32
N PHE A 94 3.19 -4.83 20.00
CA PHE A 94 3.80 -3.86 19.10
C PHE A 94 3.43 -2.41 19.45
N GLY A 95 2.15 -2.15 19.72
CA GLY A 95 1.67 -0.82 20.12
C GLY A 95 2.32 -0.37 21.43
N ASN A 96 2.37 -1.24 22.43
CA ASN A 96 2.98 -0.93 23.72
C ASN A 96 4.50 -0.73 23.63
N SER A 97 5.20 -1.51 22.80
CA SER A 97 6.66 -1.48 22.72
C SER A 97 7.19 -0.26 21.98
N ILE A 98 6.46 0.30 21.01
CA ILE A 98 6.88 1.51 20.28
C ILE A 98 6.85 2.76 21.15
N PHE A 99 5.90 2.84 22.09
CA PHE A 99 5.79 3.97 23.02
C PHE A 99 6.50 3.75 24.35
N ALA A 100 7.09 2.57 24.56
CA ALA A 100 7.83 2.27 25.78
C ALA A 100 9.12 3.10 25.83
N GLU A 101 9.40 3.68 27.01
CA GLU A 101 10.68 4.34 27.24
C GLU A 101 11.82 3.33 27.10
N SER A 102 12.87 3.75 26.38
CA SER A 102 14.05 2.93 26.16
C SER A 102 15.31 3.78 26.18
N SER A 103 16.38 3.24 26.75
CA SER A 103 17.68 3.89 26.73
C SER A 103 18.20 3.97 25.30
N PHE A 104 18.99 5.00 24.99
CA PHE A 104 19.54 5.20 23.64
C PHE A 104 20.27 3.96 23.09
N LEU A 105 20.99 3.23 23.96
CA LEU A 105 21.71 2.01 23.58
C LEU A 105 20.78 0.83 23.24
N MET A 106 19.59 0.78 23.84
CA MET A 106 18.63 -0.32 23.64
C MET A 106 17.67 -0.06 22.48
N LYS A 107 17.54 1.20 22.04
CA LYS A 107 16.65 1.59 20.93
C LYS A 107 16.81 0.71 19.68
N PRO A 108 18.03 0.50 19.12
CA PRO A 108 18.17 -0.33 17.91
C PRO A 108 17.67 -1.77 18.08
N LEU A 109 17.90 -2.38 19.25
CA LEU A 109 17.43 -3.73 19.54
C LEU A 109 15.90 -3.78 19.68
N MET A 110 15.31 -2.77 20.30
CA MET A 110 13.85 -2.67 20.42
C MET A 110 13.19 -2.45 19.06
N GLU A 111 13.72 -1.56 18.23
CA GLU A 111 13.24 -1.36 16.87
C GLU A 111 13.32 -2.65 16.04
N TYR A 112 14.44 -3.37 16.11
CA TYR A 112 14.57 -4.67 15.45
C TYR A 112 13.49 -5.66 15.91
N ARG A 113 13.26 -5.78 17.23
CA ARG A 113 12.21 -6.66 17.77
C ARG A 113 10.82 -6.26 17.30
N ASN A 114 10.51 -4.96 17.26
CA ASN A 114 9.23 -4.43 16.81
C ASN A 114 8.97 -4.76 15.33
N VAL A 115 9.99 -4.57 14.50
CA VAL A 115 9.94 -4.91 13.07
C VAL A 115 9.72 -6.42 12.88
N MET A 116 10.44 -7.26 13.62
CA MET A 116 10.30 -8.72 13.49
C MET A 116 8.95 -9.24 14.00
N LEU A 117 8.38 -8.64 15.04
CA LEU A 117 7.11 -9.10 15.64
C LEU A 117 5.94 -9.12 14.63
N LEU A 118 5.75 -8.02 13.89
CA LEU A 118 4.76 -7.96 12.82
C LEU A 118 5.29 -8.54 11.51
N GLY A 119 6.59 -8.38 11.23
CA GLY A 119 7.24 -8.91 10.03
C GLY A 119 7.10 -10.43 9.87
N ASP A 120 7.32 -11.20 10.94
CA ASP A 120 7.19 -12.67 10.91
C ASP A 120 5.72 -13.10 10.74
N MET A 121 4.76 -12.35 11.28
CA MET A 121 3.33 -12.56 11.04
C MET A 121 2.99 -12.36 9.56
N TYR A 122 3.46 -11.27 8.97
CA TYR A 122 3.24 -10.96 7.56
C TYR A 122 3.93 -11.94 6.62
N LEU A 123 5.11 -12.44 7.00
CA LEU A 123 5.77 -13.53 6.27
C LEU A 123 4.92 -14.80 6.30
N THR A 124 4.38 -15.17 7.47
CA THR A 124 3.49 -16.33 7.62
C THR A 124 2.24 -16.17 6.76
N ASN A 125 1.64 -14.97 6.74
CA ASN A 125 0.51 -14.67 5.86
C ASN A 125 0.86 -14.87 4.38
N CYS A 126 2.07 -14.47 3.98
CA CYS A 126 2.53 -14.66 2.61
C CYS A 126 2.70 -16.14 2.27
N GLU A 127 3.36 -16.91 3.13
CA GLU A 127 3.53 -18.34 2.92
C GLU A 127 2.19 -19.09 2.85
N SER A 128 1.25 -18.77 3.74
CA SER A 128 -0.09 -19.34 3.73
C SER A 128 -0.82 -19.06 2.42
N LEU A 129 -0.79 -17.81 1.95
CA LEU A 129 -1.42 -17.43 0.68
C LEU A 129 -0.82 -18.19 -0.50
N LEU A 130 0.50 -18.29 -0.55
CA LEU A 130 1.20 -18.94 -1.66
C LEU A 130 1.07 -20.48 -1.64
N LYS A 131 0.79 -21.07 -0.47
CA LYS A 131 0.46 -22.51 -0.32
C LYS A 131 -1.01 -22.79 -0.65
N ASP A 132 -1.90 -21.80 -0.60
CA ASP A 132 -3.31 -21.95 -0.93
C ASP A 132 -3.53 -21.98 -2.45
N SER A 133 -3.44 -23.19 -3.00
CA SER A 133 -3.67 -23.45 -4.43
C SER A 133 -5.07 -23.06 -4.93
N GLU A 134 -6.10 -23.12 -4.07
CA GLU A 134 -7.46 -22.75 -4.46
C GLU A 134 -7.55 -21.25 -4.67
N THR A 135 -7.02 -20.48 -3.71
CA THR A 135 -6.96 -19.02 -3.80
C THR A 135 -6.11 -18.57 -4.98
N LEU A 136 -4.91 -19.14 -5.17
CA LEU A 136 -4.07 -18.78 -6.33
C LEU A 136 -4.75 -19.07 -7.68
N ARG A 137 -5.46 -20.21 -7.79
CA ARG A 137 -6.25 -20.54 -8.98
C ARG A 137 -7.35 -19.52 -9.21
N PHE A 138 -8.12 -19.20 -8.18
CA PHE A 138 -9.16 -18.17 -8.25
C PHE A 138 -8.61 -16.82 -8.73
N LEU A 139 -7.46 -16.40 -8.19
CA LEU A 139 -6.84 -15.12 -8.56
C LEU A 139 -6.45 -15.08 -10.05
N ARG A 140 -5.88 -16.17 -10.56
CA ARG A 140 -5.51 -16.30 -11.98
C ARG A 140 -6.72 -16.31 -12.90
N GLU A 141 -7.75 -17.08 -12.54
CA GLU A 141 -8.95 -17.24 -13.36
C GLU A 141 -9.87 -16.01 -13.34
N SER A 142 -9.75 -15.18 -12.30
CA SER A 142 -10.57 -13.99 -12.11
C SER A 142 -10.28 -12.85 -13.08
N LYS A 143 -9.14 -12.87 -13.79
CA LYS A 143 -8.74 -11.88 -14.80
C LYS A 143 -8.89 -10.44 -14.31
N PHE A 144 -8.14 -10.09 -13.27
CA PHE A 144 -8.05 -8.72 -12.78
C PHE A 144 -7.34 -7.81 -13.79
N ASP A 145 -7.68 -6.53 -13.79
CA ASP A 145 -7.03 -5.51 -14.64
C ASP A 145 -5.83 -4.86 -13.95
N ALA A 146 -5.87 -4.77 -12.61
CA ALA A 146 -4.79 -4.21 -11.81
C ALA A 146 -4.87 -4.70 -10.35
N ILE A 147 -3.74 -4.60 -9.64
CA ILE A 147 -3.67 -4.77 -8.20
C ILE A 147 -3.54 -3.41 -7.51
N PHE A 148 -4.43 -3.14 -6.55
CA PHE A 148 -4.37 -1.96 -5.68
C PHE A 148 -3.93 -2.43 -4.29
N THR A 149 -2.71 -2.07 -3.89
CA THR A 149 -2.09 -2.68 -2.71
C THR A 149 -1.26 -1.70 -1.90
N ASP A 150 -1.12 -1.97 -0.62
CA ASP A 150 -0.10 -1.32 0.18
C ASP A 150 1.23 -2.09 0.05
N PRO A 151 2.29 -1.45 -0.47
CA PRO A 151 3.56 -2.10 -0.76
C PRO A 151 4.32 -2.50 0.52
N ALA A 152 3.95 -2.04 1.72
CA ALA A 152 4.61 -2.45 2.98
C ALA A 152 4.69 -3.98 3.14
N LEU A 153 3.80 -4.71 2.48
CA LEU A 153 3.85 -6.14 2.28
C LEU A 153 4.55 -6.46 0.95
N ILE A 154 5.83 -6.87 1.03
CA ILE A 154 6.60 -7.32 -0.14
C ILE A 154 5.90 -8.48 -0.87
N CYS A 155 5.19 -9.33 -0.13
CA CYS A 155 4.38 -10.41 -0.70
C CYS A 155 3.44 -9.95 -1.82
N ASN A 156 2.87 -8.75 -1.67
CA ASN A 156 1.90 -8.23 -2.63
C ASN A 156 2.56 -7.89 -3.97
N MET A 157 3.83 -7.46 -3.95
CA MET A 157 4.62 -7.25 -5.16
C MET A 157 4.97 -8.58 -5.85
N ILE A 158 5.28 -9.62 -5.06
CA ILE A 158 5.55 -10.96 -5.57
C ILE A 158 4.31 -11.53 -6.26
N LEU A 159 3.15 -11.36 -5.64
CA LEU A 159 1.88 -11.82 -6.20
C LEU A 159 1.49 -11.04 -7.47
N ALA A 160 1.74 -9.72 -7.51
CA ALA A 160 1.52 -8.91 -8.69
C ALA A 160 2.32 -9.43 -9.91
N GLU A 161 3.60 -9.75 -9.69
CA GLU A 161 4.47 -10.33 -10.72
C GLU A 161 4.01 -11.73 -11.12
N TYR A 162 3.58 -12.56 -10.18
CA TYR A 162 3.05 -13.90 -10.45
C TYR A 162 1.78 -13.88 -11.31
N LEU A 163 0.92 -12.88 -11.09
CA LEU A 163 -0.32 -12.70 -11.83
C LEU A 163 -0.16 -11.86 -13.11
N ASP A 164 1.03 -11.30 -13.34
CA ASP A 164 1.34 -10.36 -14.43
C ASP A 164 0.39 -9.14 -14.46
N LEU A 165 0.19 -8.52 -13.28
CA LEU A 165 -0.73 -7.39 -13.12
C LEU A 165 0.00 -6.06 -12.87
N PRO A 166 -0.44 -4.96 -13.50
CA PRO A 166 0.04 -3.63 -13.15
C PRO A 166 -0.36 -3.28 -11.72
N SER A 167 0.56 -2.66 -10.98
CA SER A 167 0.39 -2.36 -9.56
C SER A 167 0.17 -0.88 -9.29
N VAL A 168 -0.87 -0.56 -8.53
CA VAL A 168 -1.10 0.74 -7.93
C VAL A 168 -0.79 0.64 -6.44
N TYR A 169 0.28 1.29 -6.01
CA TYR A 169 0.71 1.30 -4.62
C TYR A 169 0.05 2.42 -3.85
N PHE A 170 -0.56 2.09 -2.71
CA PHE A 170 -1.21 3.03 -1.80
C PHE A 170 -0.46 3.08 -0.48
N PHE A 171 0.31 4.14 -0.25
CA PHE A 171 1.36 4.06 0.76
C PHE A 171 1.72 5.39 1.41
N ARG A 172 2.03 5.38 2.72
CA ARG A 172 2.46 6.60 3.46
C ARG A 172 3.97 6.86 3.37
N GLY A 173 4.77 5.86 3.01
CA GLY A 173 6.23 5.92 2.99
C GLY A 173 6.85 4.83 3.86
N TYR A 174 8.02 4.34 3.45
CA TYR A 174 8.81 3.37 4.23
C TYR A 174 9.79 4.15 5.09
N PRO A 175 10.22 3.59 6.23
CA PRO A 175 11.41 4.10 6.87
C PRO A 175 12.61 3.99 5.91
N GLY A 176 13.41 5.05 5.86
CA GLY A 176 14.69 5.08 5.17
C GLY A 176 14.62 5.08 3.65
N ALA A 177 15.63 4.49 3.01
CA ALA A 177 15.80 4.48 1.57
C ALA A 177 14.79 3.62 0.78
N LEU A 178 13.96 2.80 1.44
CA LEU A 178 13.16 1.79 0.76
C LEU A 178 12.11 2.37 -0.18
N GLU A 179 11.50 3.51 0.16
CA GLU A 179 10.57 4.20 -0.76
C GLU A 179 11.27 4.63 -2.05
N GLN A 180 12.47 5.20 -1.94
CA GLN A 180 13.22 5.66 -3.11
C GLN A 180 13.76 4.47 -3.93
N MET A 181 14.21 3.40 -3.25
CA MET A 181 14.62 2.16 -3.92
C MET A 181 13.46 1.54 -4.71
N SER A 182 12.28 1.42 -4.11
CA SER A 182 11.11 0.82 -4.75
C SER A 182 10.47 1.71 -5.80
N SER A 183 10.60 3.04 -5.72
CA SER A 183 10.11 3.95 -6.78
C SER A 183 11.12 4.20 -7.89
N GLY A 184 12.39 3.80 -7.70
CA GLY A 184 13.49 4.17 -8.60
C GLY A 184 13.87 5.65 -8.51
N SER A 185 13.40 6.37 -7.49
CA SER A 185 13.70 7.79 -7.29
C SER A 185 15.15 7.99 -6.82
N PRO A 186 15.86 9.04 -7.30
CA PRO A 186 17.16 9.39 -6.73
C PRO A 186 17.05 9.72 -5.23
N ASN A 187 18.02 9.24 -4.44
CA ASN A 187 18.05 9.44 -2.98
C ASN A 187 19.35 10.09 -2.47
N PRO A 188 19.65 11.34 -2.86
CA PRO A 188 20.89 12.01 -2.49
C PRO A 188 21.00 12.30 -0.99
N VAL A 189 21.92 11.59 -0.33
CA VAL A 189 22.20 11.73 1.11
C VAL A 189 22.83 13.06 1.51
N SER A 190 23.21 13.90 0.54
CA SER A 190 23.81 15.19 0.84
C SER A 190 22.79 16.17 1.42
N TYR A 191 21.50 16.05 1.08
CA TYR A 191 20.43 16.94 1.58
C TYR A 191 19.16 16.20 2.01
N ILE A 192 19.04 14.88 1.76
CA ILE A 192 17.94 14.07 2.29
C ILE A 192 18.43 13.37 3.58
N PRO A 193 17.97 13.79 4.76
CA PRO A 193 18.35 13.17 6.03
C PRO A 193 17.79 11.75 6.15
N ARG A 194 18.54 10.84 6.79
CA ARG A 194 18.09 9.49 7.15
C ARG A 194 17.25 9.57 8.43
N ASP A 195 16.15 8.83 8.49
CA ASP A 195 15.15 8.92 9.58
C ASP A 195 15.76 8.81 10.99
N TYR A 196 16.71 7.89 11.18
CA TYR A 196 17.32 7.64 12.50
C TYR A 196 18.41 8.66 12.91
N THR A 197 18.77 9.60 12.03
CA THR A 197 19.79 10.63 12.34
C THR A 197 19.21 11.84 13.05
N GLN A 198 17.89 12.04 12.98
CA GLN A 198 17.20 13.25 13.45
C GLN A 198 17.75 14.55 12.82
N PHE A 199 18.44 14.46 11.67
CA PHE A 199 18.91 15.60 10.92
C PHE A 199 17.79 16.23 10.09
N THR A 200 18.02 17.45 9.64
CA THR A 200 17.15 18.18 8.69
C THR A 200 17.77 18.21 7.30
N ASP A 201 17.12 18.87 6.34
CA ASP A 201 17.70 19.19 5.03
C ASP A 201 18.91 20.14 5.11
N GLN A 202 19.07 20.83 6.25
CA GLN A 202 20.19 21.72 6.54
C GLN A 202 21.26 21.01 7.37
N MET A 203 22.10 20.22 6.71
CA MET A 203 23.22 19.49 7.34
C MET A 203 24.56 20.19 7.15
N THR A 204 25.34 20.27 8.23
CA THR A 204 26.79 20.56 8.19
C THR A 204 27.55 19.45 7.47
N PHE A 205 28.82 19.71 7.10
CA PHE A 205 29.67 18.69 6.46
C PHE A 205 29.74 17.39 7.28
N CYS A 206 30.00 17.48 8.60
CA CYS A 206 30.07 16.29 9.46
C CYS A 206 28.74 15.53 9.52
N GLN A 207 27.61 16.23 9.59
CA GLN A 207 26.29 15.60 9.54
C GLN A 207 26.05 14.89 8.21
N ARG A 208 26.48 15.47 7.08
CA ARG A 208 26.39 14.81 5.76
C ARG A 208 27.23 13.53 5.70
N VAL A 209 28.41 13.53 6.29
CA VAL A 209 29.26 12.33 6.40
C VAL A 209 28.56 11.25 7.22
N ILE A 210 28.02 11.60 8.40
CA ILE A 210 27.25 10.65 9.22
C ILE A 210 26.03 10.13 8.46
N ASN A 211 25.30 11.01 7.77
CA ASN A 211 24.12 10.66 7.00
C ASN A 211 24.43 9.67 5.87
N PHE A 212 25.57 9.87 5.18
CA PHE A 212 26.08 8.93 4.18
C PHE A 212 26.43 7.57 4.78
N LEU A 213 27.12 7.55 5.94
CA LEU A 213 27.46 6.29 6.63
C LEU A 213 26.22 5.51 7.07
N VAL A 214 25.20 6.20 7.59
CA VAL A 214 23.92 5.57 7.95
C VAL A 214 23.25 4.98 6.71
N ASN A 215 23.24 5.69 5.58
CA ASN A 215 22.68 5.16 4.34
C ASN A 215 23.40 3.88 3.85
N LEU A 216 24.72 3.81 3.97
CA LEU A 216 25.48 2.61 3.61
C LEU A 216 25.10 1.39 4.46
N LEU A 217 24.71 1.60 5.73
CA LEU A 217 24.27 0.52 6.62
C LEU A 217 22.79 0.16 6.41
N GLU A 218 21.96 1.16 6.12
CA GLU A 218 20.51 1.03 5.95
C GLU A 218 20.13 0.04 4.84
N VAL A 219 20.79 0.12 3.66
CA VAL A 219 20.45 -0.72 2.50
C VAL A 219 20.70 -2.22 2.77
N PRO A 220 21.89 -2.65 3.25
CA PRO A 220 22.11 -4.04 3.65
C PRO A 220 21.13 -4.55 4.72
N ILE A 221 20.80 -3.73 5.72
CA ILE A 221 19.86 -4.11 6.79
C ILE A 221 18.47 -4.38 6.20
N ILE A 222 17.97 -3.51 5.32
CA ILE A 222 16.68 -3.70 4.65
C ILE A 222 16.70 -4.99 3.82
N LYS A 223 17.78 -5.26 3.09
CA LYS A 223 17.91 -6.52 2.31
C LYS A 223 17.93 -7.75 3.21
N PHE A 224 18.60 -7.66 4.36
CA PHE A 224 18.67 -8.76 5.33
C PHE A 224 17.30 -9.06 5.96
N ILE A 225 16.57 -8.04 6.43
CA ILE A 225 15.23 -8.21 7.03
C ILE A 225 14.26 -8.85 6.02
N ASN A 226 14.42 -8.54 4.74
CA ASN A 226 13.52 -9.01 3.68
C ASN A 226 14.04 -10.25 2.92
N SER A 227 15.13 -10.88 3.36
CA SER A 227 15.74 -11.99 2.62
C SER A 227 14.79 -13.17 2.44
N LYS A 228 13.98 -13.49 3.46
CA LYS A 228 13.01 -14.58 3.39
C LYS A 228 11.94 -14.37 2.30
N PHE A 229 11.56 -13.11 2.04
CA PHE A 229 10.66 -12.81 0.91
C PHE A 229 11.34 -13.04 -0.44
N LYS A 230 12.65 -12.82 -0.55
CA LYS A 230 13.41 -13.12 -1.77
C LYS A 230 13.39 -14.62 -2.07
N ASP A 231 13.58 -15.45 -1.04
CA ASP A 231 13.56 -16.91 -1.18
C ASP A 231 12.19 -17.38 -1.66
N ILE A 232 11.12 -16.90 -1.01
CA ILE A 232 9.73 -17.15 -1.42
C ILE A 232 9.46 -16.71 -2.86
N ALA A 233 9.90 -15.51 -3.24
CA ALA A 233 9.71 -15.00 -4.59
C ALA A 233 10.42 -15.88 -5.63
N SER A 234 11.64 -16.30 -5.33
CA SER A 234 12.45 -17.12 -6.22
C SER A 234 11.85 -18.52 -6.40
N ASP A 235 11.33 -19.09 -5.31
CA ASP A 235 10.64 -20.39 -5.31
C ASP A 235 9.32 -20.33 -6.08
N LEU A 236 8.54 -19.25 -5.95
CA LEU A 236 7.27 -19.10 -6.66
C LEU A 236 7.49 -18.85 -8.15
N LEU A 237 8.39 -17.92 -8.49
CA LEU A 237 8.62 -17.45 -9.86
C LEU A 237 9.64 -18.32 -10.63
N LYS A 238 10.28 -19.28 -9.96
CA LYS A 238 11.27 -20.22 -10.52
C LYS A 238 12.46 -19.53 -11.21
N ARG A 239 12.90 -18.40 -10.64
CA ARG A 239 14.04 -17.60 -11.11
C ARG A 239 14.63 -16.78 -9.97
N ASP A 240 15.86 -16.28 -10.10
CA ASP A 240 16.38 -15.32 -9.13
C ASP A 240 15.59 -14.00 -9.23
N VAL A 241 15.28 -13.42 -8.06
CA VAL A 241 14.47 -12.20 -7.93
C VAL A 241 15.21 -11.21 -7.05
N ASP A 242 15.33 -9.99 -7.54
CA ASP A 242 15.70 -8.84 -6.73
C ASP A 242 14.44 -8.09 -6.30
N LEU A 243 14.19 -8.02 -5.00
CA LEU A 243 12.99 -7.40 -4.43
C LEU A 243 12.91 -5.90 -4.71
N VAL A 244 14.05 -5.22 -4.86
CA VAL A 244 14.08 -3.80 -5.20
C VAL A 244 13.58 -3.59 -6.62
N THR A 245 14.14 -4.34 -7.57
CA THR A 245 13.70 -4.34 -8.98
C THR A 245 12.22 -4.71 -9.11
N LEU A 246 11.74 -5.64 -8.27
CA LEU A 246 10.33 -6.01 -8.22
C LEU A 246 9.44 -4.83 -7.79
N GLY A 247 9.83 -4.12 -6.73
CA GLY A 247 9.12 -2.91 -6.27
C GLY A 247 9.09 -1.78 -7.31
N GLN A 248 10.14 -1.66 -8.13
CA GLN A 248 10.22 -0.66 -9.22
C GLN A 248 9.21 -0.88 -10.35
N LYS A 249 8.55 -2.04 -10.40
CA LYS A 249 7.47 -2.31 -11.37
C LYS A 249 6.13 -1.66 -11.00
N GLY A 250 6.05 -0.96 -9.87
CA GLY A 250 4.88 -0.16 -9.50
C GLY A 250 4.49 0.84 -10.59
N SER A 251 3.29 0.68 -11.15
CA SER A 251 2.80 1.54 -12.23
C SER A 251 2.43 2.93 -11.74
N ILE A 252 1.84 3.03 -10.54
CA ILE A 252 1.48 4.30 -9.88
C ILE A 252 1.77 4.19 -8.39
N HIS A 253 2.35 5.23 -7.80
CA HIS A 253 2.56 5.36 -6.36
C HIS A 253 1.65 6.48 -5.82
N LEU A 254 0.56 6.11 -5.16
CA LEU A 254 -0.30 7.02 -4.42
C LEU A 254 0.28 7.24 -3.02
N LEU A 255 0.91 8.39 -2.83
CA LEU A 255 1.59 8.79 -1.60
C LEU A 255 0.60 9.44 -0.64
N ARG A 256 0.33 8.80 0.50
CA ARG A 256 -0.63 9.23 1.54
C ARG A 256 -0.12 10.40 2.38
N TYR A 257 0.58 11.33 1.77
CA TYR A 257 1.14 12.51 2.38
C TYR A 257 1.24 13.64 1.37
N ASP A 258 1.40 14.84 1.89
CA ASP A 258 1.62 16.03 1.08
C ASP A 258 3.11 16.41 1.11
N PHE A 259 3.62 16.91 -0.01
CA PHE A 259 5.02 17.31 -0.16
C PHE A 259 5.39 18.48 0.78
N VAL A 260 4.41 19.29 1.23
CA VAL A 260 4.62 20.41 2.18
C VAL A 260 5.17 19.93 3.52
N PHE A 261 4.90 18.68 3.93
CA PHE A 261 5.37 18.10 5.18
C PHE A 261 6.61 17.22 5.03
N GLN A 262 7.34 17.36 3.91
CA GLN A 262 8.47 16.50 3.60
C GLN A 262 9.68 17.34 3.21
N TYR A 263 10.88 16.80 3.50
CA TYR A 263 12.10 17.40 2.99
C TYR A 263 12.12 17.34 1.46
N PRO A 264 12.72 18.35 0.80
CA PRO A 264 12.86 18.34 -0.65
C PRO A 264 13.57 17.07 -1.12
N LYS A 265 12.89 16.27 -1.94
CA LYS A 265 13.43 15.04 -2.53
C LYS A 265 12.94 14.86 -3.96
N PRO A 266 13.74 14.22 -4.84
CA PRO A 266 13.33 13.86 -6.19
C PRO A 266 12.09 12.96 -6.17
N ILE A 267 11.23 13.11 -7.19
CA ILE A 267 10.04 12.30 -7.41
C ILE A 267 10.01 11.80 -8.86
N MET A 268 9.37 10.66 -9.06
CA MET A 268 9.13 10.10 -10.39
C MET A 268 7.75 10.52 -10.93
N PRO A 269 7.56 10.58 -12.26
CA PRO A 269 6.29 11.02 -12.86
C PRO A 269 5.07 10.17 -12.49
N ASN A 270 5.28 8.93 -12.06
CA ASN A 270 4.22 8.02 -11.62
C ASN A 270 3.89 8.13 -10.11
N MET A 271 4.48 9.09 -9.40
CA MET A 271 4.21 9.35 -7.98
C MET A 271 3.20 10.49 -7.82
N VAL A 272 2.10 10.22 -7.12
CA VAL A 272 0.98 11.15 -6.94
C VAL A 272 0.75 11.37 -5.45
N PHE A 273 0.89 12.61 -4.99
CA PHE A 273 0.57 13.00 -3.62
C PHE A 273 -0.94 13.08 -3.42
N ILE A 274 -1.44 12.34 -2.45
CA ILE A 274 -2.85 12.27 -2.06
C ILE A 274 -3.00 12.53 -0.56
N GLY A 275 -2.18 13.43 -0.02
CA GLY A 275 -2.32 13.89 1.37
C GLY A 275 -3.72 14.48 1.63
N GLY A 276 -4.25 14.27 2.83
CA GLY A 276 -5.55 14.81 3.24
C GLY A 276 -6.79 14.02 2.76
N THR A 277 -6.61 12.84 2.14
CA THR A 277 -7.75 11.99 1.74
C THR A 277 -8.63 11.56 2.91
N ASN A 278 -8.02 11.38 4.10
CA ASN A 278 -8.72 10.92 5.31
C ASN A 278 -9.42 12.08 6.06
N CYS A 279 -9.46 13.29 5.50
CA CYS A 279 -10.16 14.41 6.13
C CYS A 279 -11.68 14.27 5.90
N ASN A 280 -12.45 14.27 6.99
CA ASN A 280 -13.91 14.31 6.93
C ASN A 280 -14.41 15.51 6.10
N LYS A 281 -15.59 15.36 5.50
CA LYS A 281 -16.29 16.46 4.81
C LYS A 281 -16.32 17.70 5.70
N ARG A 282 -16.11 18.88 5.09
CA ARG A 282 -16.18 20.19 5.77
C ARG A 282 -17.44 20.28 6.64
N GLY A 283 -17.26 20.20 7.95
CA GLY A 283 -18.21 20.69 8.93
C GLY A 283 -17.99 22.19 9.17
N HIS A 284 -19.00 22.90 9.67
CA HIS A 284 -18.74 24.21 10.28
C HIS A 284 -17.84 23.99 11.49
N LEU A 285 -16.64 24.59 11.48
CA LEU A 285 -15.84 24.68 12.69
C LEU A 285 -16.69 25.43 13.70
N THR A 286 -17.00 24.81 14.85
CA THR A 286 -17.61 25.53 15.97
C THR A 286 -16.65 26.65 16.33
N GLN A 287 -17.11 27.89 16.16
CA GLN A 287 -16.36 29.07 16.54
C GLN A 287 -16.03 28.90 18.02
N VAL A 288 -14.74 28.77 18.35
CA VAL A 288 -14.30 28.71 19.74
C VAL A 288 -14.66 30.07 20.34
N GLY A 289 -15.72 30.09 21.14
CA GLY A 289 -16.21 31.27 21.84
C GLY A 289 -15.09 31.91 22.66
N GLY A 290 -15.04 33.23 22.62
CA GLY A 290 -13.90 34.05 23.00
C GLY A 290 -13.27 33.72 24.36
N LEU A 291 -11.95 33.75 24.37
CA LEU A 291 -11.16 34.05 25.56
C LEU A 291 -11.56 35.44 26.07
N THR A 292 -12.54 35.52 26.97
CA THR A 292 -12.61 36.61 27.94
C THR A 292 -11.43 36.43 28.89
N TYR A 293 -10.36 37.17 28.64
CA TYR A 293 -9.38 37.49 29.66
C TYR A 293 -10.07 38.39 30.69
N LEU A 294 -10.23 37.86 31.91
CA LEU A 294 -10.33 38.63 33.15
C LEU A 294 -9.04 38.38 33.93
#